data_AF-A0A7Y5PJ91-F1
#
_entry.id   AF-A0A7Y5PJ91-F1
#
_cell.length_a   1.000
_cell.length_b   1.000
_cell.length_c   1.000
_cell.angle_alpha   90.00
_cell.angle_beta   90.00
_cell.angle_gamma   90.00
#
_symmetry.space_group_name_H-M   'P 1'
#
loop_
_entity.id
_entity.type
_entity.pdbx_description
1 polymer ?
#
loop_
_entity_poly.entity_id
_entity_poly.type
_entity_poly.pdbx_seq_one_letter_code
_entity_poly.pdbx_strand_id
1 'polypeptide(L)'
;EPTEAGRALVRHIRSLQASLHALESEVVEFSRGVKGHLRIAANASAIAECLPADLAVFARAHPGVRLSVEELTSAEVQAAVATGRADVGLFVPPQHESELTCRPWRDGTLAVLVPRGHVLTRRRAVPFDALLDFDIVGLHLGAAAHELMRERALASGRPLNERIQVHGFDAIAQLVESGLGVAVLPAMVAERASRVFAVVPLALQEPWAQRHYLLAVRPQEVLPTVVQRFVDTLCPPHDTRAASPPAAPTGAVRLSRPRKR
;
A
#
# COMPACT_ATOMS: atom_id res chain seq x y z
N GLU A 1 -12.63 20.55 19.08
CA GLU A 1 -12.51 20.09 17.67
C GLU A 1 -12.37 21.29 16.75
N PRO A 2 -11.60 21.22 15.64
CA PRO A 2 -11.54 22.30 14.68
C PRO A 2 -12.89 22.46 13.96
N THR A 3 -13.33 23.69 13.73
CA THR A 3 -14.54 23.98 12.95
C THR A 3 -14.35 23.64 11.47
N GLU A 4 -15.44 23.49 10.72
CA GLU A 4 -15.39 23.22 9.27
C GLU A 4 -14.64 24.32 8.49
N ALA A 5 -14.87 25.59 8.88
CA ALA A 5 -14.09 26.73 8.39
C ALA A 5 -12.60 26.62 8.74
N GLY A 6 -12.27 26.12 9.95
CA GLY A 6 -10.88 25.87 10.36
C GLY A 6 -10.20 24.79 9.52
N ARG A 7 -10.89 23.70 9.19
CA ARG A 7 -10.37 22.66 8.28
C ARG A 7 -10.15 23.22 6.87
N ALA A 8 -11.07 24.03 6.35
CA ALA A 8 -10.93 24.69 5.05
C ALA A 8 -9.73 25.65 5.02
N LEU A 9 -9.56 26.48 6.05
CA LEU A 9 -8.43 27.40 6.16
C LEU A 9 -7.09 26.66 6.23
N VAL A 10 -6.99 25.58 7.00
CA VAL A 10 -5.77 24.76 7.08
C VAL A 10 -5.41 24.15 5.72
N ARG A 11 -6.40 23.68 4.95
CA ARG A 11 -6.16 23.20 3.58
C ARG A 11 -5.58 24.30 2.68
N HIS A 12 -6.14 25.51 2.73
CA HIS A 12 -5.64 26.64 1.94
C HIS A 12 -4.24 27.09 2.36
N ILE A 13 -3.96 27.18 3.66
CA ILE A 13 -2.62 27.52 4.16
C ILE A 13 -1.59 26.49 3.68
N ARG A 14 -1.92 25.20 3.75
CA ARG A 14 -1.03 24.13 3.25
C ARG A 14 -0.82 24.20 1.75
N SER A 15 -1.86 24.52 0.99
CA SER A 15 -1.75 24.73 -0.47
C SER A 15 -0.80 25.89 -0.78
N LEU A 16 -0.97 27.04 -0.10
CA LEU A 16 -0.07 28.19 -0.23
C LEU A 16 1.37 27.86 0.16
N GLN A 17 1.57 27.09 1.23
CA GLN A 17 2.90 26.62 1.64
C GLN A 17 3.53 25.69 0.60
N ALA A 18 2.75 24.81 -0.02
CA ALA A 18 3.23 23.96 -1.10
C ALA A 18 3.60 24.80 -2.34
N SER A 19 2.81 25.81 -2.68
CA SER A 19 3.11 26.76 -3.76
C SER A 19 4.36 27.60 -3.47
N LEU A 20 4.54 28.07 -2.23
CA LEU A 20 5.75 28.77 -1.80
C LEU A 20 6.99 27.88 -1.90
N HIS A 21 6.92 26.63 -1.43
CA HIS A 21 8.02 25.68 -1.60
C HIS A 21 8.32 25.38 -3.08
N ALA A 22 7.29 25.32 -3.94
CA ALA A 22 7.48 25.15 -5.37
C ALA A 22 8.24 26.35 -5.98
N LEU A 23 7.84 27.58 -5.64
CA LEU A 23 8.52 28.80 -6.07
C LEU A 23 9.96 28.90 -5.53
N GLU A 24 10.18 28.56 -4.26
CA GLU A 24 11.53 28.51 -3.68
C GLU A 24 12.41 27.46 -4.39
N SER A 25 11.83 26.31 -4.73
CA SER A 25 12.54 25.27 -5.50
C SER A 25 12.92 25.76 -6.89
N GLU A 26 12.03 26.50 -7.56
CA GLU A 26 12.23 27.09 -8.88
C GLU A 26 13.31 28.20 -8.86
N VAL A 27 13.37 29.00 -7.80
CA VAL A 27 14.43 30.01 -7.62
C VAL A 27 15.78 29.37 -7.27
N VAL A 28 15.78 28.27 -6.51
CA VAL A 28 16.99 27.52 -6.14
C VAL A 28 17.55 26.70 -7.31
N GLU A 29 16.74 26.37 -8.33
CA GLU A 29 17.22 25.75 -9.59
C GLU A 29 18.28 26.59 -10.31
N PHE A 30 18.33 27.91 -10.09
CA PHE A 30 19.39 28.76 -10.62
C PHE A 30 20.77 28.51 -9.97
N SER A 31 20.84 27.71 -8.90
CA SER A 31 22.08 27.44 -8.15
C SER A 31 22.23 25.94 -7.81
N ARG A 32 22.63 25.16 -8.82
CA ARG A 32 23.24 23.81 -8.72
C ARG A 32 22.47 22.79 -7.84
N GLY A 33 21.45 22.16 -8.44
CA GLY A 33 20.84 20.91 -7.98
C GLY A 33 19.46 21.04 -7.33
N VAL A 34 18.63 20.01 -7.44
CA VAL A 34 17.31 19.94 -6.79
C VAL A 34 17.52 19.93 -5.27
N LYS A 35 17.04 20.97 -4.60
CA LYS A 35 16.96 21.06 -3.13
C LYS A 35 15.50 21.15 -2.73
N GLY A 36 15.19 20.71 -1.51
CA GLY A 36 13.84 20.80 -0.99
C GLY A 36 13.53 19.72 0.04
N HIS A 37 12.27 19.65 0.44
CA HIS A 37 11.76 18.62 1.33
C HIS A 37 10.65 17.84 0.63
N LEU A 38 10.76 16.51 0.61
CA LEU A 38 9.73 15.62 0.09
C LEU A 38 9.10 14.83 1.25
N ARG A 39 7.80 15.03 1.46
CA ARG A 39 7.01 14.34 2.49
C ARG A 39 6.26 13.17 1.87
N ILE A 40 6.58 11.96 2.31
CA ILE A 40 6.04 10.72 1.76
C ILE A 40 5.17 10.07 2.83
N ALA A 41 3.91 9.79 2.50
CA ALA A 41 3.04 8.93 3.30
C ALA A 41 2.99 7.55 2.64
N ALA A 42 3.20 6.49 3.40
CA ALA A 42 3.18 5.13 2.86
C ALA A 42 2.57 4.14 3.83
N ASN A 43 1.93 3.08 3.31
CA ASN A 43 1.49 1.99 4.17
C ASN A 43 2.63 1.06 4.57
N ALA A 44 2.44 0.33 5.68
CA ALA A 44 3.47 -0.55 6.24
C ALA A 44 4.05 -1.53 5.22
N SER A 45 3.21 -2.07 4.31
CA SER A 45 3.67 -3.00 3.29
C SER A 45 4.55 -2.33 2.22
N ALA A 46 4.17 -1.15 1.74
CA ALA A 46 4.98 -0.37 0.79
C ALA A 46 6.36 -0.04 1.38
N ILE A 47 6.40 0.34 2.67
CA ILE A 47 7.63 0.62 3.40
C ILE A 47 8.49 -0.64 3.56
N ALA A 48 7.89 -1.78 3.86
CA ALA A 48 8.66 -3.00 4.13
C ALA A 48 9.19 -3.69 2.85
N GLU A 49 8.44 -3.64 1.74
CA GLU A 49 8.78 -4.37 0.52
C GLU A 49 9.62 -3.56 -0.47
N CYS A 50 9.22 -2.32 -0.75
CA CYS A 50 9.63 -1.62 -1.97
C CYS A 50 10.35 -0.29 -1.70
N LEU A 51 9.80 0.52 -0.80
CA LEU A 51 10.20 1.92 -0.64
C LEU A 51 11.69 2.13 -0.32
N PRO A 52 12.35 1.37 0.57
CA PRO A 52 13.73 1.64 0.97
C PRO A 52 14.72 1.60 -0.20
N ALA A 53 14.53 0.66 -1.13
CA ALA A 53 15.37 0.56 -2.32
C ALA A 53 15.19 1.78 -3.23
N ASP A 54 13.95 2.21 -3.45
CA ASP A 54 13.62 3.38 -4.27
C ASP A 54 14.13 4.68 -3.65
N LEU A 55 13.99 4.85 -2.32
CA LEU A 55 14.55 6.00 -1.59
C LEU A 55 16.07 6.05 -1.69
N ALA A 56 16.75 4.90 -1.62
CA ALA A 56 18.20 4.85 -1.75
C ALA A 56 18.67 5.27 -3.15
N VAL A 57 17.93 4.89 -4.20
CA VAL A 57 18.21 5.35 -5.58
C VAL A 57 18.00 6.86 -5.70
N PHE A 58 16.85 7.35 -5.23
CA PHE A 58 16.50 8.77 -5.33
C PHE A 58 17.45 9.68 -4.52
N ALA A 59 17.77 9.29 -3.28
CA ALA A 59 18.66 10.07 -2.42
C ALA A 59 20.09 10.18 -2.97
N ARG A 60 20.59 9.14 -3.66
CA ARG A 60 21.88 9.20 -4.36
C ARG A 60 21.85 10.16 -5.54
N ALA A 61 20.75 10.20 -6.30
CA ALA A 61 20.60 11.11 -7.43
C ALA A 61 20.36 12.57 -6.99
N HIS A 62 19.76 12.78 -5.81
CA HIS A 62 19.34 14.09 -5.32
C HIS A 62 19.80 14.32 -3.86
N PRO A 63 21.12 14.46 -3.59
CA PRO A 63 21.64 14.57 -2.22
C PRO A 63 21.22 15.85 -1.49
N GLY A 64 20.72 16.86 -2.21
CA GLY A 64 20.19 18.10 -1.65
C GLY A 64 18.75 18.01 -1.14
N VAL A 65 18.07 16.87 -1.31
CA VAL A 65 16.66 16.68 -0.93
C VAL A 65 16.57 16.01 0.44
N ARG A 66 15.82 16.62 1.36
CA ARG A 66 15.44 15.99 2.62
C ARG A 66 14.19 15.15 2.42
N LEU A 67 14.22 13.88 2.85
CA LEU A 67 13.09 12.96 2.79
C LEU A 67 12.47 12.81 4.18
N SER A 68 11.14 12.88 4.28
CA SER A 68 10.39 12.40 5.45
C SER A 68 9.42 11.31 5.01
N VAL A 69 9.32 10.25 5.81
CA VAL A 69 8.41 9.12 5.55
C VAL A 69 7.54 8.93 6.78
N GLU A 70 6.23 8.89 6.57
CA GLU A 70 5.23 8.62 7.61
C GLU A 70 4.50 7.31 7.27
N GLU A 71 4.46 6.37 8.21
CA GLU A 71 3.66 5.16 8.10
C GLU A 71 2.19 5.45 8.44
N LEU A 72 1.27 5.14 7.52
CA LEU A 72 -0.16 5.36 7.65
C LEU A 72 -0.96 4.23 7.00
N THR A 73 -2.24 4.06 7.34
CA THR A 73 -3.11 3.14 6.60
C THR A 73 -3.33 3.62 5.15
N SER A 74 -3.72 2.73 4.22
CA SER A 74 -3.94 3.12 2.82
C SER A 74 -4.98 4.26 2.66
N ALA A 75 -5.98 4.32 3.54
CA ALA A 75 -6.97 5.39 3.55
C ALA A 75 -6.38 6.71 4.07
N GLU A 76 -5.61 6.66 5.17
CA GLU A 76 -4.95 7.83 5.74
C GLU A 76 -3.85 8.41 4.83
N VAL A 77 -3.14 7.55 4.08
CA VAL A 77 -2.18 7.98 3.04
C VAL A 77 -2.91 8.84 2.00
N GLN A 78 -4.04 8.37 1.48
CA GLN A 78 -4.80 9.12 0.48
C GLN A 78 -5.28 10.47 1.03
N ALA A 79 -5.84 10.48 2.25
CA ALA A 79 -6.24 11.71 2.93
C ALA A 79 -5.06 12.67 3.18
N ALA A 80 -3.88 12.14 3.51
CA ALA A 80 -2.67 12.95 3.72
C ALA A 80 -2.23 13.68 2.44
N VAL A 81 -2.29 13.02 1.29
CA VAL A 81 -1.97 13.61 -0.02
C VAL A 81 -3.04 14.63 -0.43
N ALA A 82 -4.32 14.25 -0.34
CA ALA A 82 -5.45 15.11 -0.70
C ALA A 82 -5.43 16.43 0.08
N THR A 83 -5.09 16.37 1.37
CA THR A 83 -5.00 17.56 2.25
C THR A 83 -3.65 18.28 2.23
N GLY A 84 -2.68 17.82 1.43
CA GLY A 84 -1.34 18.40 1.32
C GLY A 84 -0.45 18.25 2.56
N ARG A 85 -0.79 17.30 3.44
CA ARG A 85 0.05 16.88 4.56
C ARG A 85 1.24 16.04 4.08
N ALA A 86 1.04 15.24 3.04
CA ALA A 86 2.07 14.56 2.28
C ALA A 86 2.10 15.08 0.83
N ASP A 87 3.28 15.03 0.21
CA ASP A 87 3.47 15.38 -1.20
C ASP A 87 3.24 14.17 -2.11
N VAL A 88 3.61 12.97 -1.63
CA VAL A 88 3.45 11.69 -2.33
C VAL A 88 2.84 10.65 -1.39
N GLY A 89 1.92 9.84 -1.91
CA GLY A 89 1.31 8.72 -1.20
C GLY A 89 1.63 7.39 -1.87
N LEU A 90 1.97 6.37 -1.08
CA LEU A 90 2.23 5.00 -1.55
C LEU A 90 1.32 4.02 -0.81
N PHE A 91 0.38 3.42 -1.52
CA PHE A 91 -0.68 2.61 -0.92
C PHE A 91 -1.10 1.48 -1.86
N VAL A 92 -1.93 0.57 -1.35
CA VAL A 92 -2.62 -0.43 -2.18
C VAL A 92 -4.09 -0.05 -2.32
N PRO A 93 -4.75 -0.38 -3.46
CA PRO A 93 -6.18 -0.17 -3.64
C PRO A 93 -7.02 -0.74 -2.48
N PRO A 94 -8.26 -0.24 -2.29
CA PRO A 94 -8.99 0.66 -3.19
C PRO A 94 -8.58 2.14 -3.08
N GLN A 95 -8.80 2.87 -4.17
CA GLN A 95 -8.74 4.33 -4.18
C GLN A 95 -10.08 4.88 -3.66
N HIS A 96 -10.02 5.58 -2.53
CA HIS A 96 -11.16 6.26 -1.90
C HIS A 96 -11.24 7.73 -2.35
N GLU A 97 -10.10 8.37 -2.61
CA GLU A 97 -10.01 9.77 -3.03
C GLU A 97 -9.91 9.85 -4.55
N SER A 98 -11.05 10.04 -5.22
CA SER A 98 -11.14 10.09 -6.69
C SER A 98 -10.36 11.24 -7.32
N GLU A 99 -10.12 12.31 -6.56
CA GLU A 99 -9.37 13.47 -7.01
C GLU A 99 -7.87 13.20 -7.09
N LEU A 100 -7.31 12.11 -6.54
CA LEU A 100 -5.88 11.85 -6.62
C LEU A 100 -5.44 11.35 -8.00
N THR A 101 -4.31 11.87 -8.49
CA THR A 101 -3.65 11.30 -9.67
C THR A 101 -2.82 10.10 -9.23
N CYS A 102 -3.28 8.90 -9.56
CA CYS A 102 -2.62 7.65 -9.20
C CYS A 102 -1.88 7.03 -10.40
N ARG A 103 -0.70 6.45 -10.14
CA ARG A 103 0.08 5.67 -11.11
C ARG A 103 0.48 4.32 -10.51
N PRO A 104 0.49 3.23 -11.30
CA PRO A 104 1.12 1.98 -10.88
C PRO A 104 2.59 2.22 -10.51
N TRP A 105 3.05 1.66 -9.39
CA TRP A 105 4.42 1.83 -8.91
C TRP A 105 5.16 0.50 -8.81
N ARG A 106 4.61 -0.45 -8.05
CA ARG A 106 5.21 -1.77 -7.82
C ARG A 106 4.14 -2.83 -7.69
N ASP A 107 4.49 -4.06 -7.99
CA ASP A 107 3.68 -5.21 -7.65
C ASP A 107 4.09 -5.76 -6.28
N GLY A 108 3.14 -6.38 -5.62
CA GLY A 108 3.30 -7.06 -4.35
C GLY A 108 2.53 -8.37 -4.33
N THR A 109 2.90 -9.25 -3.42
CA THR A 109 2.19 -10.52 -3.21
C THR A 109 2.04 -10.77 -1.73
N LEU A 110 0.90 -11.30 -1.31
CA LEU A 110 0.68 -11.76 0.06
C LEU A 110 1.08 -13.23 0.20
N ALA A 111 1.63 -13.58 1.35
CA ALA A 111 1.94 -14.95 1.75
C ALA A 111 1.36 -15.23 3.13
N VAL A 112 1.18 -16.52 3.41
CA VAL A 112 0.85 -17.02 4.75
C VAL A 112 2.14 -17.29 5.50
N LEU A 113 2.22 -16.87 6.75
CA LEU A 113 3.31 -17.20 7.66
C LEU A 113 2.77 -18.13 8.75
N VAL A 114 3.43 -19.28 8.92
CA VAL A 114 3.08 -20.30 9.91
C VAL A 114 4.31 -20.72 10.72
N PRO A 115 4.17 -21.26 11.95
CA PRO A 115 5.31 -21.83 12.66
C PRO A 115 5.87 -23.06 11.92
N ARG A 116 7.16 -23.34 12.10
CA ARG A 116 7.78 -24.54 11.53
C ARG A 116 7.11 -25.80 12.11
N GLY A 117 6.73 -26.72 11.22
CA GLY A 117 6.01 -27.95 11.59
C GLY A 117 4.49 -27.81 11.65
N HIS A 118 3.93 -26.63 11.35
CA HIS A 118 2.49 -26.42 11.30
C HIS A 118 1.80 -27.33 10.26
N VAL A 119 0.56 -27.75 10.51
CA VAL A 119 -0.17 -28.68 9.60
C VAL A 119 -0.30 -28.16 8.17
N LEU A 120 -0.35 -26.84 7.98
CA LEU A 120 -0.44 -26.20 6.67
C LEU A 120 0.84 -26.34 5.83
N THR A 121 2.00 -26.64 6.43
CA THR A 121 3.26 -26.82 5.68
C THR A 121 3.27 -28.09 4.82
N ARG A 122 2.25 -28.96 4.95
CA ARG A 122 2.03 -30.09 4.05
C ARG A 122 1.62 -29.64 2.65
N ARG A 123 1.25 -28.37 2.47
CA ARG A 123 0.89 -27.76 1.19
C ARG A 123 1.89 -26.67 0.85
N ARG A 124 2.26 -26.55 -0.43
CA ARG A 124 3.08 -25.41 -0.92
C ARG A 124 2.26 -24.14 -1.10
N ALA A 125 0.99 -24.28 -1.44
CA ALA A 125 0.03 -23.19 -1.55
C ALA A 125 -1.24 -23.55 -0.77
N VAL A 126 -1.75 -22.60 0.01
CA VAL A 126 -2.84 -22.79 0.96
C VAL A 126 -4.04 -21.95 0.51
N PRO A 127 -5.26 -22.53 0.45
CA PRO A 127 -6.45 -21.71 0.25
C PRO A 127 -6.72 -20.88 1.51
N PHE A 128 -7.13 -19.63 1.33
CA PHE A 128 -7.45 -18.69 2.40
C PHE A 128 -8.44 -19.28 3.41
N ASP A 129 -9.44 -20.01 2.94
CA ASP A 129 -10.44 -20.65 3.81
C ASP A 129 -9.84 -21.62 4.82
N ALA A 130 -8.69 -22.23 4.52
CA ALA A 130 -8.00 -23.10 5.48
C ALA A 130 -7.37 -22.31 6.64
N LEU A 131 -7.11 -21.01 6.48
CA LEU A 131 -6.59 -20.16 7.55
C LEU A 131 -7.68 -19.84 8.59
N LEU A 132 -8.94 -19.83 8.17
CA LEU A 132 -10.10 -19.51 9.02
C LEU A 132 -10.38 -20.58 10.08
N ASP A 133 -9.68 -21.72 10.02
CA ASP A 133 -9.69 -22.77 11.06
C ASP A 133 -8.68 -22.51 12.19
N PHE A 134 -7.84 -21.48 12.09
CA PHE A 134 -6.76 -21.19 13.01
C PHE A 134 -6.88 -19.78 13.62
N ASP A 135 -6.18 -19.56 14.72
CA ASP A 135 -5.99 -18.22 15.29
C ASP A 135 -5.14 -17.36 14.34
N ILE A 136 -5.55 -16.11 14.16
CA ILE A 136 -4.86 -15.14 13.31
C ILE A 136 -4.09 -14.13 14.16
N VAL A 137 -2.80 -13.98 13.84
CA VAL A 137 -1.96 -12.87 14.29
C VAL A 137 -1.95 -11.82 13.17
N GLY A 138 -2.66 -10.71 13.40
CA GLY A 138 -2.84 -9.64 12.43
C GLY A 138 -1.94 -8.44 12.70
N LEU A 139 -1.71 -7.65 11.65
CA LEU A 139 -1.29 -6.25 11.81
C LEU A 139 -2.49 -5.42 12.34
N HIS A 140 -2.21 -4.27 12.95
CA HIS A 140 -3.22 -3.34 13.46
C HIS A 140 -4.38 -3.07 12.49
N LEU A 141 -5.54 -2.73 13.05
CA LEU A 141 -6.77 -2.44 12.31
C LEU A 141 -6.54 -1.36 11.23
N GLY A 142 -7.14 -1.52 10.05
CA GLY A 142 -6.93 -0.63 8.90
C GLY A 142 -5.69 -0.97 8.05
N ALA A 143 -4.85 -1.90 8.49
CA ALA A 143 -3.80 -2.46 7.64
C ALA A 143 -4.42 -3.18 6.44
N ALA A 144 -3.96 -2.86 5.23
CA ALA A 144 -4.60 -3.33 4.01
C ALA A 144 -4.70 -4.86 3.86
N ALA A 145 -3.69 -5.61 4.32
CA ALA A 145 -3.74 -7.08 4.30
C ALA A 145 -4.79 -7.62 5.29
N HIS A 146 -4.94 -6.96 6.45
CA HIS A 146 -5.88 -7.35 7.48
C HIS A 146 -7.33 -7.06 7.05
N GLU A 147 -7.60 -5.86 6.53
CA GLU A 147 -8.93 -5.51 6.00
C GLU A 147 -9.34 -6.43 4.84
N LEU A 148 -8.39 -6.78 3.96
CA LEU A 148 -8.64 -7.73 2.88
C LEU A 148 -9.01 -9.11 3.41
N MET A 149 -8.28 -9.64 4.39
CA MET A 149 -8.66 -10.93 5.02
C MET A 149 -10.07 -10.85 5.62
N ARG A 150 -10.41 -9.76 6.30
CA ARG A 150 -11.72 -9.57 6.90
C ARG A 150 -12.84 -9.53 5.85
N GLU A 151 -12.63 -8.81 4.75
CA GLU A 151 -13.57 -8.78 3.61
C GLU A 151 -13.77 -10.18 3.02
N ARG A 152 -12.68 -10.93 2.80
CA ARG A 152 -12.74 -12.30 2.24
C ARG A 152 -13.40 -13.28 3.18
N ALA A 153 -13.11 -13.21 4.48
CA ALA A 153 -13.75 -14.04 5.49
C ALA A 153 -15.27 -13.78 5.52
N LEU A 154 -15.67 -12.51 5.56
CA LEU A 154 -17.08 -12.12 5.49
C LEU A 154 -17.77 -12.62 4.23
N ALA A 155 -17.12 -12.50 3.06
CA ALA A 155 -17.65 -13.00 1.79
C ALA A 155 -17.81 -14.53 1.76
N SER A 156 -16.98 -15.26 2.49
CA SER A 156 -17.09 -16.73 2.67
C SER A 156 -18.13 -17.14 3.73
N GLY A 157 -18.73 -16.18 4.44
CA GLY A 157 -19.68 -16.44 5.52
C GLY A 157 -19.04 -17.03 6.78
N ARG A 158 -17.71 -16.91 6.92
CA ARG A 158 -16.94 -17.45 8.03
C ARG A 158 -16.24 -16.33 8.81
N PRO A 159 -16.13 -16.43 10.15
CA PRO A 159 -15.41 -15.43 10.93
C PRO A 159 -13.90 -15.53 10.71
N LEU A 160 -13.22 -14.40 10.81
CA LEU A 160 -11.76 -14.34 10.96
C LEU A 160 -11.44 -14.34 12.46
N ASN A 161 -10.77 -15.39 12.96
CA ASN A 161 -10.44 -15.51 14.39
C ASN A 161 -9.22 -14.64 14.74
N GLU A 162 -9.42 -13.33 14.82
CA GLU A 162 -8.40 -12.33 15.13
C GLU A 162 -8.00 -12.38 16.62
N ARG A 163 -7.05 -13.25 16.97
CA ARG A 163 -6.64 -13.46 18.36
C ARG A 163 -5.71 -12.37 18.87
N ILE A 164 -4.78 -11.91 18.03
CA ILE A 164 -3.78 -10.90 18.40
C ILE A 164 -3.61 -9.90 17.26
N GLN A 165 -3.59 -8.62 17.62
CA GLN A 165 -3.24 -7.51 16.72
C GLN A 165 -2.01 -6.78 17.27
N VAL A 166 -1.02 -6.55 16.41
CA VAL A 166 0.21 -5.83 16.77
C VAL A 166 0.61 -4.83 15.69
N HIS A 167 1.55 -3.95 16.03
CA HIS A 167 2.23 -3.09 15.07
C HIS A 167 3.59 -3.72 14.70
N GLY A 168 3.93 -3.70 13.41
CA GLY A 168 5.19 -4.21 12.89
C GLY A 168 5.20 -5.71 12.55
N PHE A 169 5.93 -6.05 11.48
CA PHE A 169 5.99 -7.43 10.98
C PHE A 169 6.89 -8.36 11.80
N ASP A 170 7.92 -7.84 12.46
CA ASP A 170 8.82 -8.64 13.31
C ASP A 170 8.08 -9.18 14.54
N ALA A 171 7.18 -8.38 15.13
CA ALA A 171 6.32 -8.81 16.22
C ALA A 171 5.37 -9.93 15.76
N ILE A 172 4.80 -9.82 14.56
CA ILE A 172 3.97 -10.87 13.97
C ILE A 172 4.79 -12.17 13.84
N ALA A 173 6.01 -12.10 13.29
CA ALA A 173 6.84 -13.28 13.11
C ALA A 173 7.19 -13.99 14.43
N GLN A 174 7.52 -13.24 15.49
CA GLN A 174 7.80 -13.79 16.82
C GLN A 174 6.57 -14.46 17.45
N LEU A 175 5.39 -13.86 17.31
CA LEU A 175 4.15 -14.42 17.83
C LEU A 175 3.73 -15.69 17.08
N VAL A 176 3.92 -15.71 15.75
CA VAL A 176 3.69 -16.88 14.91
C VAL A 176 4.68 -17.99 15.25
N GLU A 177 5.97 -17.67 15.41
CA GLU A 177 6.99 -18.62 15.87
C GLU A 177 6.63 -19.25 17.23
N SER A 178 6.07 -18.44 18.14
CA SER A 178 5.60 -18.87 19.46
C SER A 178 4.32 -19.71 19.41
N GLY A 179 3.77 -19.99 18.22
CA GLY A 179 2.60 -20.84 18.04
C GLY A 179 1.27 -20.17 18.41
N LEU A 180 1.22 -18.85 18.48
CA LEU A 180 0.00 -18.10 18.86
C LEU A 180 -0.99 -17.91 17.71
N GLY A 181 -0.64 -18.38 16.52
CA GLY A 181 -1.51 -18.35 15.34
C GLY A 181 -0.73 -18.38 14.03
N VAL A 182 -1.43 -18.06 12.95
CA VAL A 182 -0.88 -17.86 11.61
C VAL A 182 -1.11 -16.41 11.17
N ALA A 183 -0.39 -15.95 10.16
CA ALA A 183 -0.52 -14.57 9.68
C ALA A 183 -0.56 -14.51 8.15
N VAL A 184 -1.18 -13.46 7.61
CA VAL A 184 -1.03 -13.08 6.20
C VAL A 184 -0.33 -11.73 6.14
N LEU A 185 0.78 -11.69 5.41
CA LEU A 185 1.63 -10.51 5.30
C LEU A 185 2.36 -10.52 3.95
N PRO A 186 3.07 -9.44 3.59
CA PRO A 186 3.72 -9.37 2.30
C PRO A 186 4.78 -10.47 2.12
N ALA A 187 4.82 -11.12 0.97
CA ALA A 187 5.62 -12.31 0.72
C ALA A 187 7.12 -12.05 0.92
N MET A 188 7.62 -10.88 0.49
CA MET A 188 9.02 -10.51 0.71
C MET A 188 9.35 -10.37 2.20
N VAL A 189 8.40 -9.89 3.01
CA VAL A 189 8.57 -9.77 4.46
C VAL A 189 8.55 -11.15 5.11
N ALA A 190 7.65 -12.04 4.68
CA ALA A 190 7.58 -13.42 5.16
C ALA A 190 8.87 -14.21 4.84
N GLU A 191 9.40 -14.03 3.64
CA GLU A 191 10.69 -14.58 3.17
C GLU A 191 11.90 -14.04 3.96
N ARG A 192 11.87 -12.78 4.40
CA ARG A 192 12.93 -12.25 5.28
C ARG A 192 12.79 -12.80 6.70
N ALA A 193 11.56 -12.87 7.22
CA ALA A 193 11.28 -13.39 8.55
C ALA A 193 11.72 -14.86 8.70
N SER A 194 11.53 -15.70 7.68
CA SER A 194 11.93 -17.11 7.69
C SER A 194 13.44 -17.36 7.78
N ARG A 195 14.25 -16.33 7.53
CA ARG A 195 15.72 -16.38 7.70
C ARG A 195 16.15 -16.15 9.14
N VAL A 196 15.28 -15.58 9.96
CA VAL A 196 15.58 -15.14 11.34
C VAL A 196 14.79 -15.95 12.36
N PHE A 197 13.52 -16.25 12.07
CA PHE A 197 12.60 -16.96 12.96
C PHE A 197 12.29 -18.36 12.40
N ALA A 198 11.93 -19.30 13.28
CA ALA A 198 11.50 -20.66 12.96
C ALA A 198 10.06 -20.70 12.40
N VAL A 199 9.84 -19.95 11.32
CA VAL A 199 8.57 -19.81 10.59
C VAL A 199 8.74 -20.20 9.13
N VAL A 200 7.63 -20.55 8.48
CA VAL A 200 7.60 -20.99 7.08
C VAL A 200 6.62 -20.12 6.29
N PRO A 201 7.06 -19.43 5.23
CA PRO A 201 6.17 -18.75 4.31
C PRO A 201 5.54 -19.76 3.35
N LEU A 202 4.23 -19.63 3.11
CA LEU A 202 3.46 -20.44 2.18
C LEU A 202 2.71 -19.52 1.23
N ALA A 203 2.53 -19.93 -0.03
CA ALA A 203 1.76 -19.16 -1.00
C ALA A 203 0.26 -19.21 -0.67
N LEU A 204 -0.46 -18.12 -0.91
CA LEU A 204 -1.92 -18.13 -1.01
C LEU A 204 -2.33 -18.60 -2.41
N GLN A 205 -3.43 -19.36 -2.51
CA GLN A 205 -3.93 -19.87 -3.80
C GLN A 205 -4.73 -18.81 -4.57
N GLU A 206 -5.25 -17.82 -3.85
CA GLU A 206 -6.22 -16.89 -4.38
C GLU A 206 -5.54 -15.82 -5.24
N PRO A 207 -6.12 -15.47 -6.42
CA PRO A 207 -5.56 -14.44 -7.28
C PRO A 207 -5.42 -13.07 -6.62
N TRP A 208 -6.29 -12.75 -5.65
CA TRP A 208 -6.22 -11.48 -4.92
C TRP A 208 -4.98 -11.34 -4.03
N ALA A 209 -4.24 -12.43 -3.78
CA ALA A 209 -2.97 -12.36 -3.09
C ALA A 209 -1.95 -11.55 -3.89
N GLN A 210 -2.08 -11.51 -5.22
CA GLN A 210 -1.36 -10.58 -6.07
C GLN A 210 -2.03 -9.20 -6.01
N ARG A 211 -1.22 -8.18 -5.78
CA ARG A 211 -1.69 -6.79 -5.64
C ARG A 211 -0.68 -5.85 -6.26
N HIS A 212 -1.14 -4.65 -6.59
CA HIS A 212 -0.27 -3.57 -7.05
C HIS A 212 -0.34 -2.41 -6.06
N TYR A 213 0.80 -1.77 -5.87
CA TYR A 213 0.92 -0.50 -5.18
C TYR A 213 0.72 0.64 -6.17
N LEU A 214 0.04 1.67 -5.70
CA LEU A 214 -0.17 2.92 -6.40
C LEU A 214 0.67 4.02 -5.75
N LEU A 215 1.24 4.87 -6.59
CA LEU A 215 1.77 6.17 -6.23
C LEU A 215 0.71 7.22 -6.51
N ALA A 216 0.31 7.98 -5.51
CA ALA A 216 -0.60 9.11 -5.64
C ALA A 216 0.10 10.45 -5.41
N VAL A 217 -0.31 11.43 -6.21
CA VAL A 217 -0.04 12.86 -6.00
C VAL A 217 -1.34 13.64 -6.15
N ARG A 218 -1.39 14.84 -5.56
CA ARG A 218 -2.51 15.77 -5.78
C ARG A 218 -2.47 16.28 -7.23
N PRO A 219 -3.61 16.44 -7.92
CA PRO A 219 -3.64 17.07 -9.24
C PRO A 219 -3.19 18.51 -9.14
N GLN A 220 -2.22 18.87 -9.95
CA GLN A 220 -1.71 20.22 -10.10
C GLN A 220 -1.31 20.41 -11.56
N GLU A 221 -1.48 21.63 -12.10
CA GLU A 221 -1.00 21.95 -13.45
C GLU A 221 0.51 21.75 -13.56
N VAL A 222 1.24 22.10 -12.49
CA VAL A 222 2.68 21.87 -12.34
C VAL A 222 2.93 21.27 -10.96
N LEU A 223 3.54 20.09 -10.93
CA LEU A 223 4.04 19.49 -9.70
C LEU A 223 5.32 20.21 -9.27
N PRO A 224 5.57 20.38 -7.96
CA PRO A 224 6.88 20.84 -7.49
C PRO A 224 7.98 19.94 -8.05
N THR A 225 9.10 20.51 -8.51
CA THR A 225 10.18 19.78 -9.20
C THR A 225 10.62 18.53 -8.43
N VAL A 226 10.80 18.64 -7.11
CA VAL A 226 11.21 17.49 -6.28
C VAL A 226 10.20 16.35 -6.33
N VAL A 227 8.90 16.66 -6.36
CA VAL A 227 7.82 15.67 -6.46
C VAL A 227 7.83 15.05 -7.86
N GLN A 228 7.93 15.87 -8.90
CA GLN A 228 7.98 15.37 -10.28
C GLN A 228 9.18 14.44 -10.51
N ARG A 229 10.38 14.83 -10.07
CA ARG A 229 11.59 13.99 -10.16
C ARG A 229 11.41 12.67 -9.41
N PHE A 230 10.78 12.70 -8.25
CA PHE A 230 10.49 11.48 -7.49
C PHE A 230 9.53 10.57 -8.25
N VAL A 231 8.43 11.12 -8.77
CA VAL A 231 7.46 10.39 -9.59
C VAL A 231 8.14 9.78 -10.82
N ASP A 232 8.95 10.55 -11.55
CA ASP A 232 9.64 10.09 -12.76
C ASP A 232 10.68 9.00 -12.46
N THR A 233 11.32 9.05 -11.28
CA THR A 233 12.28 8.04 -10.84
C THR A 233 11.61 6.72 -10.51
N LEU A 234 10.44 6.76 -9.85
CA LEU A 234 9.75 5.57 -9.34
C LEU A 234 8.74 4.97 -10.32
N CYS A 235 8.10 5.82 -11.11
CA CYS A 235 7.11 5.49 -12.12
C CYS A 235 7.56 6.06 -13.47
N PRO A 236 8.66 5.55 -14.05
CA PRO A 236 9.10 5.99 -15.36
C PRO A 236 7.93 5.81 -16.35
N PRO A 237 7.74 6.71 -17.32
CA PRO A 237 6.65 6.60 -18.28
C PRO A 237 6.73 5.23 -18.95
N HIS A 238 5.75 4.38 -18.66
CA HIS A 238 5.61 3.12 -19.36
C HIS A 238 5.30 3.42 -20.82
N ASP A 239 6.13 2.89 -21.73
CA ASP A 239 5.76 2.76 -23.14
C ASP A 239 4.41 2.03 -23.18
N THR A 240 3.37 2.71 -23.68
CA THR A 240 1.95 2.28 -23.64
C THR A 240 1.65 1.11 -24.59
N ARG A 241 2.53 0.10 -24.65
CA ARG A 241 2.39 -1.09 -25.49
C ARG A 241 2.19 -2.40 -24.73
N ALA A 242 2.29 -2.42 -23.40
CA ALA A 242 2.37 -3.69 -22.65
C ALA A 242 1.37 -3.91 -21.51
N ALA A 243 0.40 -3.03 -21.27
CA ALA A 243 -0.59 -3.23 -20.21
C ALA A 243 -2.02 -3.28 -20.79
N SER A 244 -2.51 -4.48 -21.09
CA SER A 244 -3.95 -4.70 -21.24
C SER A 244 -4.61 -4.67 -19.86
N PRO A 245 -5.70 -3.92 -19.67
CA PRO A 245 -6.43 -3.93 -18.41
C PRO A 245 -7.04 -5.33 -18.15
N PRO A 246 -7.11 -5.79 -16.89
CA PRO A 246 -7.80 -7.03 -16.56
C PRO A 246 -9.27 -6.92 -16.97
N ALA A 247 -9.74 -7.91 -17.72
CA ALA A 247 -11.10 -7.97 -18.23
C ALA A 247 -12.13 -7.93 -17.10
N ALA A 248 -13.09 -7.00 -17.19
CA ALA A 248 -14.28 -7.02 -16.35
C ALA A 248 -15.04 -8.35 -16.54
N PRO A 249 -15.61 -8.94 -15.48
CA PRO A 249 -16.40 -10.16 -15.62
C PRO A 249 -17.67 -9.88 -16.41
N THR A 250 -17.72 -10.38 -17.65
CA THR A 250 -18.88 -10.31 -18.55
C THR A 250 -19.99 -11.25 -18.07
N GLY A 251 -20.78 -10.83 -17.08
CA GLY A 251 -22.00 -11.50 -16.65
C GLY A 251 -23.24 -10.89 -17.30
N ALA A 252 -23.39 -10.99 -18.62
CA ALA A 252 -24.62 -10.59 -19.30
C ALA A 252 -25.67 -11.71 -19.18
N VAL A 253 -26.55 -11.60 -18.17
CA VAL A 253 -27.77 -12.40 -18.06
C VAL A 253 -28.70 -12.01 -19.21
N ARG A 254 -28.81 -12.88 -20.21
CA ARG A 254 -29.81 -12.80 -21.28
C ARG A 254 -31.17 -13.17 -20.70
N LEU A 255 -31.99 -12.17 -20.39
CA LEU A 255 -33.40 -12.39 -20.03
C LEU A 255 -34.19 -12.83 -21.27
N SER A 256 -34.53 -14.12 -21.30
CA SER A 256 -35.45 -14.75 -22.24
C SER A 256 -36.87 -14.19 -22.04
N ARG A 257 -37.45 -13.56 -23.06
CA ARG A 257 -38.86 -13.16 -23.08
C ARG A 257 -39.80 -14.39 -23.07
N PRO A 258 -40.91 -14.39 -22.33
CA PRO A 258 -41.88 -15.48 -22.40
C PRO A 258 -42.76 -15.36 -23.66
N ARG A 259 -42.99 -16.50 -24.34
CA ARG A 259 -43.97 -16.64 -25.42
C ARG A 259 -45.39 -16.71 -24.84
N LYS A 260 -46.28 -15.86 -25.38
CA LYS A 260 -47.73 -15.93 -25.18
C LYS A 260 -48.30 -17.27 -25.66
N ARG A 261 -49.12 -17.90 -24.83
CA ARG A 261 -50.35 -18.62 -25.23
C ARG A 261 -51.41 -18.35 -24.17
#